data_AF-A0A6A2RPQ9-F1
#
_entry.id   AF-A0A6A2RPQ9-F1
#
_cell.length_a   1.000
_cell.length_b   1.000
_cell.length_c   1.000
_cell.angle_alpha   90.00
_cell.angle_beta   90.00
_cell.angle_gamma   90.00
#
_symmetry.space_group_name_H-M   'P 1'
#
loop_
_entity.id
_entity.type
_entity.pdbx_description
1 polymer ?
#
loop_
_entity_poly.entity_id
_entity_poly.type
_entity_poly.pdbx_seq_one_letter_code
_entity_poly.pdbx_strand_id
1 'polypeptide(L)'
;MSERRDIQEAILKNWANLGYITSSRIDDQLFLDDESLDAYLEAHKRLGLEAGYLSKIVEEKKLERDFIISKYDDLLYVLRTQTTCKPLYEIIIRELSALILHPVTRDIFYSISTGESVAKVADRHRITYGKTLQMYNSILKGLSCNSWGIKFSQFPSCIYLC
;
A
#
# COMPACT_ATOMS: atom_id res chain seq x y z
N MET A 1 -43.05 -32.15 17.51
CA MET A 1 -42.00 -31.10 17.42
C MET A 1 -41.00 -31.40 16.31
N SER A 2 -40.27 -32.51 16.37
CA SER A 2 -39.31 -32.93 15.33
C SER A 2 -39.92 -33.04 13.93
N GLU A 3 -41.00 -33.81 13.77
CA GLU A 3 -41.68 -33.98 12.47
C GLU A 3 -42.37 -32.72 11.94
N ARG A 4 -42.87 -31.84 12.83
CA ARG A 4 -43.55 -30.60 12.43
C ARG A 4 -42.59 -29.54 11.89
N ARG A 5 -41.31 -29.59 12.28
CA ARG A 5 -40.33 -28.55 11.97
C ARG A 5 -39.13 -29.07 11.17
N ASP A 6 -39.16 -30.34 10.77
CA ASP A 6 -38.09 -31.02 10.02
C ASP A 6 -36.71 -30.92 10.69
N ILE A 7 -36.67 -30.97 12.03
CA ILE A 7 -35.44 -30.93 12.81
C ILE A 7 -35.30 -32.26 13.54
N GLN A 8 -34.16 -32.93 13.39
CA GLN A 8 -33.89 -34.19 14.07
C GLN A 8 -34.01 -34.08 15.58
N GLU A 9 -34.66 -35.05 16.22
CA GLU A 9 -34.88 -35.05 17.67
C GLU A 9 -33.59 -34.98 18.49
N ALA A 10 -32.50 -35.60 18.00
CA ALA A 10 -31.18 -35.54 18.64
C ALA A 10 -30.64 -34.09 18.73
N ILE A 11 -30.92 -33.27 17.70
CA ILE A 11 -30.51 -31.87 17.64
C ILE A 11 -31.34 -31.04 18.65
N LEU A 12 -32.65 -31.25 18.67
CA LEU A 12 -33.54 -30.58 19.63
C LEU A 12 -33.18 -30.91 21.09
N LYS A 13 -32.87 -32.19 21.38
CA LYS A 13 -32.39 -32.63 22.70
C LYS A 13 -31.07 -31.95 23.07
N ASN A 14 -30.14 -31.83 22.12
CA ASN A 14 -28.86 -31.18 22.36
C ASN A 14 -29.06 -29.69 22.69
N TRP A 15 -29.85 -28.96 21.88
CA TRP A 15 -30.13 -27.54 22.13
C TRP A 15 -30.85 -27.29 23.46
N ALA A 16 -31.80 -28.15 23.82
CA ALA A 16 -32.47 -28.10 25.12
C ALA A 16 -31.48 -28.35 26.28
N ASN A 17 -30.61 -29.36 26.17
CA ASN A 17 -29.62 -29.68 27.19
C ASN A 17 -28.55 -28.58 27.34
N LEU A 18 -28.23 -27.85 26.28
CA LEU A 18 -27.33 -26.70 26.29
C LEU A 18 -28.00 -25.40 26.79
N GLY A 19 -29.30 -25.43 27.07
CA GLY A 19 -30.05 -24.27 27.56
C GLY A 19 -30.38 -23.23 26.47
N TYR A 20 -30.24 -23.59 25.20
CA TYR A 20 -30.56 -22.69 24.08
C TYR A 20 -32.06 -22.54 23.84
N ILE A 21 -32.85 -23.52 24.27
CA ILE A 21 -34.30 -23.56 24.16
C ILE A 21 -34.84 -23.92 25.53
N THR A 22 -35.89 -23.23 25.97
CA THR A 22 -36.54 -23.51 27.24
C THR A 22 -37.14 -24.90 27.18
N SER A 23 -36.83 -25.72 28.18
CA SER A 23 -37.33 -27.09 28.26
C SER A 23 -37.69 -27.46 29.69
N SER A 24 -38.59 -28.42 29.83
CA SER A 24 -38.97 -29.03 31.10
C SER A 24 -39.04 -30.54 30.95
N ARG A 25 -38.87 -31.26 32.07
CA ARG A 25 -39.06 -32.71 32.12
C ARG A 25 -40.20 -33.03 33.06
N ILE A 26 -41.13 -33.84 32.57
CA ILE A 26 -42.16 -34.47 33.39
C ILE A 26 -41.97 -35.96 33.14
N ASP A 27 -41.65 -36.69 34.21
CA ASP A 27 -41.13 -38.05 34.16
C ASP A 27 -39.90 -38.15 33.22
N ASP A 28 -39.86 -39.19 32.36
CA ASP A 28 -38.80 -39.40 31.36
C ASP A 28 -39.04 -38.64 30.04
N GLN A 29 -40.08 -37.79 29.97
CA GLN A 29 -40.46 -37.10 28.75
C GLN A 29 -39.99 -35.64 28.75
N LEU A 30 -39.28 -35.24 27.68
CA LEU A 30 -38.78 -33.89 27.47
C LEU A 30 -39.83 -33.05 26.74
N PHE A 31 -40.22 -31.93 27.35
CA PHE A 31 -41.09 -30.93 26.77
C PHE A 31 -40.28 -29.70 26.40
N LEU A 32 -40.50 -29.20 25.19
CA LEU A 32 -39.85 -28.01 24.65
C LEU A 32 -40.90 -26.91 24.58
N ASP A 33 -40.50 -25.70 24.92
CA ASP A 33 -41.34 -24.51 24.76
C ASP A 33 -41.26 -24.03 23.29
N ASP A 34 -42.40 -24.05 22.61
CA ASP A 34 -42.52 -23.72 21.18
C ASP A 34 -42.05 -22.28 20.88
N GLU A 35 -42.39 -21.32 21.76
CA GLU A 35 -42.06 -19.91 21.60
C GLU A 35 -40.55 -19.67 21.69
N SER A 36 -39.88 -20.31 22.66
CA SER A 36 -38.42 -20.23 22.80
C SER A 36 -37.67 -20.87 21.63
N LEU A 37 -38.19 -21.98 21.06
CA LEU A 37 -37.62 -22.59 19.87
C LEU A 37 -37.77 -21.68 18.65
N ASP A 38 -38.92 -21.04 18.48
CA ASP A 38 -39.16 -20.07 17.40
C ASP A 38 -38.23 -18.87 17.51
N ALA A 39 -38.10 -18.30 18.70
CA ALA A 39 -37.19 -17.18 18.96
C ALA A 39 -35.73 -17.56 18.66
N TYR A 40 -35.30 -18.76 19.05
CA TYR A 40 -33.95 -19.25 18.80
C TYR A 40 -33.66 -19.41 17.30
N LEU A 41 -34.60 -19.99 16.54
CA LEU A 41 -34.46 -20.21 15.10
C LEU A 41 -34.43 -18.88 14.34
N GLU A 42 -35.29 -17.92 14.67
CA GLU A 42 -35.29 -16.60 14.02
C GLU A 42 -34.04 -15.79 14.34
N ALA A 43 -33.54 -15.86 15.57
CA ALA A 43 -32.26 -15.24 15.94
C ALA A 43 -31.09 -15.82 15.12
N HIS A 44 -31.04 -17.14 14.94
CA HIS A 44 -30.01 -17.81 14.15
C HIS A 44 -30.09 -17.48 12.67
N LYS A 45 -31.29 -17.44 12.08
CA LYS A 45 -31.48 -16.98 10.69
C LYS A 45 -31.00 -15.55 10.50
N ARG A 46 -31.37 -14.65 11.41
CA ARG A 46 -30.94 -13.24 11.37
C ARG A 46 -29.42 -13.11 11.45
N LEU A 47 -28.77 -13.83 12.38
CA LEU A 47 -27.31 -13.86 12.50
C LEU A 47 -26.65 -14.38 11.21
N GLY A 48 -27.20 -15.43 10.58
CA GLY A 48 -26.73 -15.94 9.31
C GLY A 48 -26.84 -14.93 8.17
N LEU A 49 -27.95 -14.18 8.10
CA LEU A 49 -28.13 -13.10 7.13
C LEU A 49 -27.15 -11.94 7.37
N GLU A 50 -26.94 -11.54 8.63
CA GLU A 50 -26.00 -10.48 9.01
C GLU A 50 -24.55 -10.86 8.71
N ALA A 51 -24.14 -12.09 9.02
CA ALA A 51 -22.85 -12.64 8.65
C ALA A 51 -22.66 -12.69 7.12
N GLY A 52 -23.70 -13.08 6.38
CA GLY A 52 -23.70 -13.06 4.92
C GLY A 52 -23.55 -11.65 4.34
N TYR A 53 -24.21 -10.66 4.93
CA TYR A 53 -24.08 -9.25 4.54
C TYR A 53 -22.67 -8.70 4.83
N LEU A 54 -22.15 -8.95 6.02
CA LEU A 54 -20.79 -8.54 6.40
C LEU A 54 -19.73 -9.19 5.49
N SER A 55 -19.90 -10.47 5.15
CA SER A 55 -19.01 -11.18 4.22
C SER A 55 -18.96 -10.51 2.84
N LYS A 56 -20.12 -10.07 2.31
CA LYS A 56 -20.16 -9.31 1.04
C LYS A 56 -19.40 -7.99 1.12
N ILE A 57 -19.61 -7.22 2.19
CA ILE A 57 -18.86 -5.96 2.41
C ILE A 57 -17.35 -6.24 2.44
N VAL A 58 -16.92 -7.29 3.15
CA VAL A 58 -15.50 -7.64 3.25
C VAL A 58 -14.91 -7.97 1.86
N GLU A 59 -15.61 -8.75 1.04
CA GLU A 59 -15.17 -9.08 -0.31
C GLU A 59 -15.13 -7.85 -1.22
N GLU A 60 -16.14 -6.98 -1.17
CA GLU A 60 -16.11 -5.70 -1.89
C GLU A 60 -14.91 -4.84 -1.47
N LYS A 61 -14.61 -4.76 -0.17
CA LYS A 61 -13.44 -4.01 0.33
C LYS A 61 -12.10 -4.63 -0.06
N LYS A 62 -12.01 -5.96 -0.16
CA LYS A 62 -10.81 -6.62 -0.71
C LYS A 62 -10.60 -6.25 -2.17
N LEU A 63 -11.66 -6.26 -2.98
CA LEU A 63 -11.60 -5.87 -4.40
C LEU A 63 -11.22 -4.40 -4.56
N GLU A 64 -11.79 -3.49 -3.77
CA GLU A 64 -11.38 -2.07 -3.75
C GLU A 64 -9.89 -1.92 -3.42
N ARG A 65 -9.40 -2.62 -2.40
CA ARG A 65 -7.98 -2.61 -2.03
C ARG A 65 -7.12 -3.11 -3.19
N ASP A 66 -7.46 -4.24 -3.78
CA ASP A 66 -6.66 -4.85 -4.85
C ASP A 66 -6.66 -3.97 -6.11
N PHE A 67 -7.78 -3.31 -6.40
CA PHE A 67 -7.85 -2.29 -7.45
C PHE A 67 -6.93 -1.11 -7.16
N ILE A 68 -6.93 -0.57 -5.94
CA ILE A 68 -6.03 0.52 -5.55
C ILE A 68 -4.57 0.09 -5.69
N ILE A 69 -4.21 -1.10 -5.22
CA ILE A 69 -2.85 -1.66 -5.35
C ILE A 69 -2.45 -1.72 -6.82
N SER A 70 -3.33 -2.22 -7.69
CA SER A 70 -3.06 -2.32 -9.13
C SER A 70 -2.74 -0.97 -9.79
N LYS A 71 -3.27 0.15 -9.26
CA LYS A 71 -2.97 1.49 -9.78
C LYS A 71 -1.53 1.94 -9.49
N TYR A 72 -0.89 1.33 -8.50
CA TYR A 72 0.46 1.68 -8.06
C TYR A 72 1.49 0.60 -8.39
N ASP A 73 1.11 -0.55 -8.93
CA ASP A 73 2.05 -1.63 -9.25
C ASP A 73 3.13 -1.18 -10.23
N ASP A 74 2.76 -0.44 -11.28
CA ASP A 74 3.72 0.11 -12.25
C ASP A 74 4.67 1.12 -11.58
N LEU A 75 4.15 2.01 -10.72
CA LEU A 75 4.96 2.97 -9.99
C LEU A 75 5.92 2.27 -9.02
N LEU A 76 5.43 1.24 -8.32
CA LEU A 76 6.22 0.43 -7.40
C LEU A 76 7.32 -0.33 -8.15
N TYR A 77 7.02 -0.85 -9.35
CA TYR A 77 8.01 -1.47 -10.22
C TYR A 77 9.12 -0.47 -10.60
N VAL A 78 8.76 0.74 -11.04
CA VAL A 78 9.74 1.80 -11.36
C VAL A 78 10.59 2.17 -10.14
N LEU A 79 9.98 2.32 -8.96
CA LEU A 79 10.72 2.63 -7.73
C LEU A 79 11.66 1.48 -7.32
N ARG A 80 11.25 0.22 -7.50
CA ARG A 80 12.11 -0.95 -7.24
C ARG A 80 13.28 -1.04 -8.22
N THR A 81 13.08 -0.69 -9.49
CA THR A 81 14.18 -0.70 -10.48
C THR A 81 15.15 0.46 -10.30
N GLN A 82 14.76 1.56 -9.62
CA GLN A 82 15.68 2.65 -9.30
C GLN A 82 16.91 2.20 -8.51
N THR A 83 16.79 1.24 -7.58
CA THR A 83 17.97 0.74 -6.85
C THR A 83 18.95 0.02 -7.77
N THR A 84 18.44 -0.68 -8.78
CA THR A 84 19.26 -1.34 -9.81
C THR A 84 19.90 -0.32 -10.74
N CYS A 85 19.18 0.76 -11.08
CA CYS A 85 19.69 1.84 -11.92
C CYS A 85 20.57 2.86 -11.17
N LYS A 86 20.70 2.77 -9.84
CA LYS A 86 21.47 3.72 -9.02
C LYS A 86 22.90 3.94 -9.53
N PRO A 87 23.69 2.90 -9.88
CA PRO A 87 25.04 3.12 -10.41
C PRO A 87 25.04 3.92 -11.72
N LEU A 88 24.03 3.73 -12.59
CA LEU A 88 23.90 4.50 -13.82
C LEU A 88 23.60 5.97 -13.53
N TYR A 89 22.71 6.26 -12.59
CA TYR A 89 22.44 7.63 -12.17
C TYR A 89 23.69 8.31 -11.59
N GLU A 90 24.46 7.62 -10.76
CA GLU A 90 25.71 8.15 -10.22
C GLU A 90 26.73 8.50 -11.31
N ILE A 91 26.86 7.65 -12.35
CA ILE A 91 27.70 7.94 -13.52
C ILE A 91 27.20 9.18 -14.25
N ILE A 92 25.91 9.24 -14.59
CA ILE A 92 25.32 10.38 -15.30
C ILE A 92 25.50 11.67 -14.50
N ILE A 93 25.22 11.65 -13.20
CA ILE A 93 25.38 12.82 -12.33
C ILE A 93 26.84 13.27 -12.29
N ARG A 94 27.79 12.34 -12.19
CA ARG A 94 29.22 12.66 -12.20
C ARG A 94 29.63 13.34 -13.51
N GLU A 95 29.24 12.79 -14.65
CA GLU A 95 29.57 13.39 -15.96
C GLU A 95 28.92 14.75 -16.14
N LEU A 96 27.64 14.91 -15.76
CA LEU A 96 26.96 16.21 -15.79
C LEU A 96 27.61 17.23 -14.86
N SER A 97 28.07 16.80 -13.67
CA SER A 97 28.77 17.65 -12.72
C SER A 97 30.09 18.16 -13.29
N ALA A 98 30.80 17.35 -14.08
CA ALA A 98 32.06 17.75 -14.70
C ALA A 98 31.90 18.91 -15.70
N LEU A 99 30.69 19.10 -16.27
CA LEU A 99 30.38 20.20 -17.17
C LEU A 99 30.20 21.55 -16.45
N ILE A 100 30.07 21.54 -15.12
CA ILE A 100 29.89 22.75 -14.32
C ILE A 100 31.26 23.32 -13.92
N LEU A 101 31.59 24.49 -14.46
CA LEU A 101 32.90 25.13 -14.27
C LEU A 101 33.12 25.65 -12.85
N HIS A 102 32.10 26.26 -12.25
CA HIS A 102 32.24 26.90 -10.94
C HIS A 102 32.25 25.84 -9.81
N PRO A 103 33.31 25.75 -8.99
CA PRO A 103 33.54 24.61 -8.10
C PRO A 103 32.48 24.44 -7.01
N VAL A 104 32.01 25.55 -6.41
CA VAL A 104 30.94 25.51 -5.40
C VAL A 104 29.61 25.07 -6.03
N THR A 105 29.32 25.57 -7.22
CA THR A 105 28.07 25.27 -7.94
C THR A 105 28.05 23.80 -8.39
N ARG A 106 29.21 23.28 -8.81
CA ARG A 106 29.41 21.87 -9.12
C ARG A 106 29.20 20.98 -7.91
N ASP A 107 29.79 21.32 -6.77
CA ASP A 107 29.63 20.55 -5.53
C ASP A 107 28.17 20.54 -5.04
N ILE A 108 27.48 21.68 -5.13
CA ILE A 108 26.05 21.80 -4.82
C ILE A 108 25.23 20.85 -5.71
N PHE A 109 25.46 20.86 -7.02
CA PHE A 109 24.75 19.97 -7.94
C PHE A 109 25.04 18.50 -7.64
N TYR A 110 26.32 18.12 -7.57
CA TYR A 110 26.74 16.74 -7.31
C TYR A 110 26.17 16.20 -6.00
N SER A 111 26.32 16.95 -4.91
CA SER A 111 25.90 16.52 -3.57
C SER A 111 24.38 16.37 -3.48
N ILE A 112 23.61 17.34 -3.99
CA ILE A 112 22.15 17.26 -3.95
C ILE A 112 21.63 16.14 -4.87
N SER A 113 22.18 16.02 -6.10
CA SER A 113 21.74 15.00 -7.05
C SER A 113 22.10 13.57 -6.63
N THR A 114 23.14 13.38 -5.81
CA THR A 114 23.49 12.09 -5.20
C THR A 114 22.71 11.79 -3.92
N GLY A 115 21.84 12.71 -3.47
CA GLY A 115 20.91 12.51 -2.36
C GLY A 115 21.30 13.17 -1.04
N GLU A 116 22.32 14.03 -1.01
CA GLU A 116 22.62 14.81 0.20
C GLU A 116 21.55 15.88 0.47
N SER A 117 21.22 16.06 1.75
CA SER A 117 20.26 17.08 2.18
C SER A 117 20.71 18.49 1.78
N VAL A 118 19.80 19.24 1.15
CA VAL A 118 20.02 20.65 0.76
C VAL A 118 20.47 21.51 1.96
N ALA A 119 19.97 21.24 3.17
CA ALA A 119 20.38 21.96 4.37
C ALA A 119 21.86 21.72 4.72
N LYS A 120 22.31 20.45 4.69
CA LYS A 120 23.71 20.10 4.94
C LYS A 120 24.66 20.73 3.93
N VAL A 121 24.27 20.71 2.64
CA VAL A 121 25.04 21.33 1.56
C VAL A 121 25.09 22.85 1.74
N ALA A 122 23.98 23.48 2.12
CA ALA A 122 23.90 24.91 2.38
C ALA A 122 24.85 25.34 3.53
N ASP A 123 24.83 24.61 4.64
CA ASP A 123 25.69 24.88 5.80
C ASP A 123 27.18 24.74 5.45
N ARG A 124 27.55 23.69 4.71
CA ARG A 124 28.93 23.44 4.25
C ARG A 124 29.51 24.62 3.47
N HIS A 125 28.70 25.21 2.60
CA HIS A 125 29.10 26.33 1.74
C HIS A 125 28.84 27.70 2.37
N ARG A 126 28.26 27.75 3.58
CA ARG A 126 27.83 28.99 4.26
C ARG A 126 26.86 29.81 3.40
N ILE A 127 25.97 29.13 2.69
CA ILE A 127 24.93 29.71 1.84
C ILE A 127 23.57 29.43 2.47
N THR A 128 22.60 30.33 2.34
CA THR A 128 21.23 30.08 2.84
C THR A 128 20.56 28.95 2.05
N TYR A 129 19.71 28.16 2.71
CA TYR A 129 18.92 27.09 2.07
C TYR A 129 18.25 27.52 0.77
N GLY A 130 17.54 28.66 0.78
CA GLY A 130 16.82 29.17 -0.39
C GLY A 130 17.75 29.53 -1.55
N LYS A 131 18.93 30.09 -1.25
CA LYS A 131 19.94 30.40 -2.28
C LYS A 131 20.56 29.14 -2.87
N THR A 132 20.84 28.12 -2.05
CA THR A 132 21.32 26.80 -2.51
C THR A 132 20.30 26.17 -3.46
N LEU A 133 19.01 26.19 -3.10
CA LEU A 133 17.94 25.68 -3.96
C LEU A 133 17.81 26.48 -5.27
N GLN A 134 17.94 27.80 -5.21
CA GLN A 134 17.95 28.66 -6.41
C GLN A 134 19.11 28.26 -7.35
N MET A 135 20.32 28.10 -6.82
CA MET A 135 21.49 27.70 -7.61
C MET A 135 21.29 26.32 -8.25
N TYR A 136 20.81 25.34 -7.47
CA TYR A 136 20.51 24.00 -7.97
C TYR A 136 19.48 24.02 -9.12
N ASN A 137 18.37 24.73 -8.95
CA ASN A 137 17.33 24.84 -9.99
C ASN A 137 17.82 25.58 -11.24
N SER A 138 18.69 26.59 -11.09
CA SER A 138 19.31 27.28 -12.24
C SER A 138 20.18 26.34 -13.07
N ILE A 139 20.91 25.43 -12.42
CA ILE A 139 21.71 24.40 -13.10
C ILE A 139 20.80 23.45 -13.88
N LEU A 140 19.75 22.92 -13.25
CA LEU A 140 18.79 22.02 -13.91
C LEU A 140 18.14 22.67 -15.14
N LYS A 141 17.75 23.95 -15.05
CA LYS A 141 17.23 24.70 -16.21
C LYS A 141 18.29 24.84 -17.31
N GLY A 142 19.54 25.11 -16.94
CA GLY A 142 20.66 25.20 -17.88
C GLY A 142 20.90 23.89 -18.65
N LEU A 143 20.84 22.76 -17.96
CA LEU A 143 20.94 21.42 -18.54
C LEU A 143 19.75 21.09 -19.45
N SER A 144 18.53 21.47 -19.06
CA SER A 144 17.30 21.20 -19.82
C SER A 144 17.19 21.97 -21.14
N CYS A 145 17.77 23.17 -21.23
CA CYS A 145 17.63 24.02 -22.42
C CYS A 145 18.75 23.82 -23.45
N ASN A 146 19.66 22.84 -23.28
CA ASN A 146 20.91 22.70 -24.06
C ASN A 146 21.74 24.00 -24.13
N SER A 147 21.46 24.96 -23.25
CA SER A 147 21.98 26.33 -23.34
C SER A 147 23.48 26.39 -23.03
N TRP A 148 24.02 25.30 -22.46
CA TRP A 148 25.42 25.11 -22.12
C TRP A 148 26.22 24.41 -23.23
N GLY A 149 25.62 24.17 -24.40
CA GLY A 149 26.32 23.57 -25.55
C GLY A 149 26.68 22.10 -25.37
N ILE A 150 25.95 21.38 -24.51
CA ILE A 150 26.18 19.95 -24.23
C ILE A 150 25.84 19.14 -25.48
N LYS A 151 26.85 18.82 -26.29
CA LYS A 151 26.72 17.84 -27.36
C LYS A 151 26.80 16.45 -26.74
N PHE A 152 25.67 15.76 -26.65
CA PHE A 152 25.61 14.36 -26.22
C PHE A 152 26.49 13.41 -27.09
N SER A 153 27.01 13.87 -28.22
CA SER A 153 27.99 13.16 -29.03
C SER A 153 29.39 13.01 -28.39
N GLN A 154 29.65 13.62 -27.23
CA GLN A 154 30.91 13.48 -26.49
C GLN A 154 30.86 12.46 -25.35
N PHE A 155 29.70 11.87 -25.05
CA PHE A 155 29.67 10.74 -24.13
C PHE A 155 30.38 9.55 -24.79
N PRO A 156 31.39 8.94 -24.14
CA PRO A 156 32.01 7.72 -24.64
C PRO A 156 30.91 6.69 -24.92
N SER A 157 31.04 5.96 -26.02
CA SER A 157 30.13 4.96 -26.57
C SER A 157 29.70 3.83 -25.61
N CYS A 158 30.10 3.90 -24.33
CA CYS A 158 29.85 2.92 -23.29
C CYS A 158 28.41 2.90 -22.76
N ILE A 159 27.51 3.76 -23.26
CA ILE A 159 26.07 3.67 -22.96
C ILE A 159 25.37 2.60 -23.85
N TYR A 160 26.04 2.05 -24.87
CA TYR A 160 25.53 0.94 -25.70
C TYR A 160 25.83 -0.46 -25.12
N LEU A 161 25.74 -0.64 -23.80
CA LEU A 161 25.79 -1.97 -23.17
C LEU A 161 24.66 -2.07 -22.15
N CYS A 162 23.44 -2.29 -22.67
CA CYS A 162 22.42 -3.23 -22.20
C CYS A 162 21.16 -3.06 -23.06
#